data_AF-A0A838WIU0-F1
#
_entry.id   AF-A0A838WIU0-F1
#
_cell.length_a   1.000
_cell.length_b   1.000
_cell.length_c   1.000
_cell.angle_alpha   90.00
_cell.angle_beta   90.00
_cell.angle_gamma   90.00
#
_symmetry.space_group_name_H-M   'P 1'
#
loop_
_entity.id
_entity.type
_entity.pdbx_description
1 polymer ?
#
loop_
_entity_poly.entity_id
_entity_poly.type
_entity_poly.pdbx_seq_one_letter_code
_entity_poly.pdbx_strand_id
1 'polypeptide(L)'
;MSRRLRTPGAFERHLLEAVELNRHRAPLYAQLTNGQSRAISRSLIRYERLLIPVARWFDRRAEPYHRAGVPLLEEAFVSMERTPEWLPYREPSSYRPRLRPRGGRIAREVRRAFRQRGFPGAAAALERHLGLLATEPSYHCMLRHLLESTLRITVLAPEHDRLARELGLRSPLGISSRLLRLHLCGCGSSVRLDARAAPLQARGIALIGQDVPPVPARGR
;
A
#
# COMPACT_ATOMS: atom_id res chain seq x y z
N MET A 1 26.18 -13.32 24.30
CA MET A 1 24.96 -12.47 24.32
C MET A 1 24.06 -12.87 23.16
N SER A 2 23.01 -13.66 23.41
CA SER A 2 22.04 -14.02 22.38
C SER A 2 21.25 -12.76 21.99
N ARG A 3 21.42 -12.28 20.76
CA ARG A 3 20.62 -11.21 20.19
C ARG A 3 19.19 -11.74 20.12
N ARG A 4 18.34 -11.44 21.12
CA ARG A 4 16.90 -11.72 21.02
C ARG A 4 16.41 -11.07 19.73
N LEU A 5 16.03 -11.89 18.75
CA LEU A 5 15.47 -11.42 17.50
C LEU A 5 14.17 -10.70 17.85
N ARG A 6 14.13 -9.39 17.60
CA ARG A 6 12.94 -8.57 17.83
C ARG A 6 11.88 -8.97 16.80
N THR A 7 10.70 -9.35 17.26
CA THR A 7 9.53 -9.55 16.39
C THR A 7 9.21 -8.24 15.65
N PRO A 8 9.12 -8.25 14.31
CA PRO A 8 8.73 -7.08 13.53
C PRO A 8 7.31 -6.61 13.89
N GLY A 9 7.11 -5.28 13.90
CA GLY A 9 5.77 -4.71 14.01
C GLY A 9 4.98 -4.87 12.71
N ALA A 10 3.72 -4.45 12.70
CA ALA A 10 2.81 -4.70 11.58
C ALA A 10 3.31 -4.10 10.25
N PHE A 11 3.80 -2.86 10.25
CA PHE A 11 4.26 -2.22 9.03
C PHE A 11 5.58 -2.85 8.55
N GLU A 12 6.53 -3.09 9.46
CA GLU A 12 7.79 -3.73 9.10
C GLU A 12 7.56 -5.13 8.56
N ARG A 13 6.71 -5.93 9.20
CA ARG A 13 6.36 -7.28 8.77
C ARG A 13 5.78 -7.28 7.36
N HIS A 14 4.78 -6.42 7.09
CA HIS A 14 4.18 -6.28 5.76
C HIS A 14 5.24 -6.00 4.68
N LEU A 15 6.19 -5.09 4.93
CA LEU A 15 7.26 -4.79 3.98
C LEU A 15 8.27 -5.94 3.82
N LEU A 16 8.60 -6.66 4.90
CA LEU A 16 9.52 -7.81 4.83
C LEU A 16 8.91 -8.95 4.01
N GLU A 17 7.64 -9.27 4.27
CA GLU A 17 6.89 -10.28 3.51
C GLU A 17 6.75 -9.89 2.04
N ALA A 18 6.47 -8.60 1.75
CA ALA A 18 6.42 -8.10 0.37
C ALA A 18 7.76 -8.26 -0.35
N VAL A 19 8.89 -7.93 0.32
CA VAL A 19 10.23 -8.12 -0.24
C VAL A 19 10.51 -9.59 -0.52
N GLU A 20 10.12 -10.48 0.39
CA GLU A 20 10.31 -11.92 0.24
C GLU A 20 9.51 -12.47 -0.94
N LEU A 21 8.21 -12.17 -1.00
CA LEU A 21 7.33 -12.55 -2.09
C LEU A 21 7.86 -12.03 -3.44
N ASN A 22 8.23 -10.76 -3.51
CA ASN A 22 8.71 -10.15 -4.74
C ASN A 22 10.07 -10.70 -5.19
N ARG A 23 10.94 -11.08 -4.27
CA ARG A 23 12.19 -11.79 -4.60
C ARG A 23 11.92 -13.17 -5.19
N HIS A 24 10.95 -13.88 -4.64
CA HIS A 24 10.55 -15.19 -5.14
C HIS A 24 9.95 -15.10 -6.55
N ARG A 25 9.08 -14.11 -6.81
CA ARG A 25 8.37 -13.99 -8.10
C ARG A 25 9.15 -13.25 -9.20
N ALA A 26 10.10 -12.38 -8.84
CA ALA A 26 10.94 -11.68 -9.80
C ALA A 26 11.60 -12.56 -10.88
N PRO A 27 12.26 -13.70 -10.54
CA PRO A 27 12.84 -14.58 -11.56
C PRO A 27 11.77 -15.21 -12.47
N LEU A 28 10.60 -15.56 -11.95
CA LEU A 28 9.49 -16.12 -12.75
C LEU A 28 9.02 -15.13 -13.82
N TYR A 29 8.79 -13.88 -13.44
CA TYR A 29 8.47 -12.83 -14.40
C TYR A 29 9.60 -12.57 -15.39
N ALA A 30 10.85 -12.63 -14.95
CA ALA A 30 12.00 -12.41 -15.82
C ALA A 30 12.10 -13.50 -16.90
N GLN A 31 11.82 -14.75 -16.56
CA GLN A 31 11.76 -15.85 -17.52
C GLN A 31 10.63 -15.63 -18.54
N LEU A 32 9.42 -15.32 -18.08
CA LEU A 32 8.25 -15.09 -18.96
C LEU A 32 8.41 -13.90 -19.91
N THR A 33 9.19 -12.90 -19.51
CA THR A 33 9.33 -11.64 -20.24
C THR A 33 10.66 -11.49 -20.97
N ASN A 34 11.48 -12.54 -21.06
CA ASN A 34 12.85 -12.48 -21.57
C ASN A 34 13.66 -11.33 -20.92
N GLY A 35 13.48 -11.15 -19.61
CA GLY A 35 14.18 -10.19 -18.78
C GLY A 35 13.57 -8.78 -18.71
N GLN A 36 12.51 -8.47 -19.47
CA GLN A 36 11.92 -7.11 -19.50
C GLN A 36 11.35 -6.68 -18.13
N SER A 37 10.89 -7.60 -17.29
CA SER A 37 10.37 -7.30 -15.95
C SER A 37 11.45 -6.96 -14.91
N ARG A 38 12.72 -7.32 -15.14
CA ARG A 38 13.80 -7.25 -14.12
C ARG A 38 13.92 -5.87 -13.48
N ALA A 39 13.87 -4.83 -14.31
CA ALA A 39 14.01 -3.46 -13.84
C ALA A 39 12.79 -2.99 -13.02
N ILE A 40 11.60 -3.57 -13.23
CA ILE A 40 10.38 -3.23 -12.50
C ILE A 40 10.41 -3.91 -11.14
N SER A 41 10.66 -5.22 -11.09
CA SER A 41 10.77 -5.98 -9.83
C SER A 41 11.88 -5.44 -8.93
N ARG A 42 13.04 -5.09 -9.50
CA ARG A 42 14.13 -4.44 -8.74
C ARG A 42 13.71 -3.09 -8.16
N SER A 43 12.94 -2.29 -8.90
CA SER A 43 12.43 -1.01 -8.40
C SER A 43 11.45 -1.23 -7.24
N LEU A 44 10.51 -2.18 -7.36
CA LEU A 44 9.54 -2.52 -6.32
C LEU A 44 10.25 -2.96 -5.02
N ILE A 45 11.10 -3.98 -5.12
CA ILE A 45 11.90 -4.51 -3.98
C ILE A 45 12.74 -3.41 -3.34
N ARG A 46 13.32 -2.50 -4.15
CA ARG A 46 14.11 -1.39 -3.62
C ARG A 46 13.24 -0.44 -2.80
N TYR A 47 12.06 -0.06 -3.27
CA TYR A 47 11.18 0.84 -2.55
C TYR A 47 10.73 0.25 -1.21
N GLU A 48 10.37 -1.04 -1.20
CA GLU A 48 9.98 -1.74 0.02
C GLU A 48 11.13 -1.74 1.05
N ARG A 49 12.33 -2.11 0.61
CA ARG A 49 13.52 -2.13 1.49
C ARG A 49 13.87 -0.75 2.04
N LEU A 50 13.73 0.31 1.23
CA LEU A 50 13.97 1.69 1.66
C LEU A 50 12.98 2.16 2.74
N LEU A 51 11.77 1.59 2.77
CA LEU A 51 10.75 1.96 3.75
C LEU A 51 10.87 1.18 5.07
N ILE A 52 11.62 0.08 5.14
CA ILE A 52 11.77 -0.72 6.38
C ILE A 52 12.20 0.13 7.60
N PRO A 53 13.20 1.02 7.54
CA PRO A 53 13.56 1.86 8.68
C PRO A 53 12.44 2.81 9.11
N VAL A 54 11.66 3.32 8.14
CA VAL A 54 10.50 4.17 8.40
C VAL A 54 9.39 3.35 9.05
N ALA A 55 9.14 2.13 8.58
CA ALA A 55 8.18 1.22 9.17
C ALA A 55 8.50 0.90 10.62
N ARG A 56 9.78 0.61 10.93
CA ARG A 56 10.26 0.43 12.31
C ARG A 56 9.96 1.63 13.21
N TRP A 57 10.10 2.84 12.68
CA TRP A 57 9.78 4.05 13.43
C TRP A 57 8.27 4.13 13.73
N PHE A 58 7.41 3.86 12.75
CA PHE A 58 5.95 3.83 12.95
C PHE A 58 5.53 2.74 13.94
N ASP A 59 6.05 1.53 13.79
CA ASP A 59 5.75 0.40 14.68
C ASP A 59 6.14 0.71 16.14
N ARG A 60 7.33 1.27 16.37
CA ARG A 60 7.75 1.72 17.72
C ARG A 60 6.83 2.80 18.29
N ARG A 61 6.28 3.66 17.44
CA ARG A 61 5.36 4.71 17.86
C ARG A 61 3.96 4.17 18.17
N ALA A 62 3.57 3.05 17.55
CA ALA A 62 2.32 2.35 17.80
C ALA A 62 2.38 1.42 19.01
N GLU A 63 3.56 0.95 19.41
CA GLU A 63 3.76 0.01 20.51
C GLU A 63 3.01 0.36 21.83
N PRO A 64 2.97 1.62 22.32
CA PRO A 64 2.20 1.93 23.52
C PRO A 64 0.69 1.71 23.36
N TYR A 65 0.18 1.88 22.14
CA TYR A 65 -1.24 1.68 21.81
C TYR A 65 -1.57 0.20 21.74
N HIS A 66 -0.73 -0.60 21.08
CA HIS A 66 -0.89 -2.06 21.01
C HIS A 66 -0.88 -2.70 22.39
N ARG A 67 0.07 -2.32 23.27
CA ARG A 67 0.13 -2.86 24.64
C ARG A 67 -1.10 -2.53 25.49
N ALA A 68 -1.83 -1.48 25.12
CA ALA A 68 -3.09 -1.09 25.75
C ALA A 68 -4.33 -1.66 25.03
N GLY A 69 -4.18 -2.47 23.99
CA GLY A 69 -5.28 -3.08 23.26
C GLY A 69 -5.85 -2.25 22.10
N VAL A 70 -5.21 -1.15 21.70
CA VAL A 70 -5.60 -0.38 20.50
C VAL A 70 -4.82 -0.89 19.29
N PRO A 71 -5.46 -1.46 18.25
CA PRO A 71 -4.80 -2.13 17.12
C PRO A 71 -4.24 -1.16 16.06
N LEU A 72 -3.52 -0.13 16.52
CA LEU A 72 -2.98 0.94 15.69
C LEU A 72 -1.87 0.43 14.76
N LEU A 73 -2.09 0.46 13.45
CA LEU A 73 -1.24 -0.11 12.39
C LEU A 73 -1.48 -1.60 12.12
N GLU A 74 -1.75 -2.42 13.15
CA GLU A 74 -2.09 -3.83 12.96
C GLU A 74 -3.28 -4.01 12.01
N GLU A 75 -4.32 -3.20 12.18
CA GLU A 75 -5.44 -3.23 11.25
C GLU A 75 -5.11 -2.51 9.94
N ALA A 76 -4.20 -1.55 9.91
CA ALA A 76 -3.94 -0.76 8.71
C ALA A 76 -3.15 -1.54 7.64
N PHE A 77 -2.28 -2.47 8.04
CA PHE A 77 -1.43 -3.25 7.14
C PHE A 77 -1.95 -4.67 6.99
N VAL A 78 -2.57 -4.94 5.84
CA VAL A 78 -3.12 -6.26 5.49
C VAL A 78 -1.98 -7.27 5.30
N SER A 79 -2.21 -8.51 5.73
CA SER A 79 -1.27 -9.63 5.55
C SER A 79 -0.93 -9.83 4.07
N MET A 80 0.35 -10.03 3.77
CA MET A 80 0.79 -10.37 2.41
C MET A 80 0.35 -11.78 2.00
N GLU A 81 -0.09 -12.63 2.93
CA GLU A 81 -0.65 -13.96 2.62
C GLU A 81 -1.96 -13.86 1.82
N ARG A 82 -2.66 -12.73 1.89
CA ARG A 82 -3.88 -12.46 1.10
C ARG A 82 -3.58 -12.07 -0.35
N THR A 83 -2.31 -12.00 -0.71
CA THR A 83 -1.88 -11.72 -2.08
C THR A 83 -2.33 -12.86 -2.99
N PRO A 84 -2.90 -12.57 -4.18
CA PRO A 84 -3.37 -13.61 -5.08
C PRO A 84 -2.28 -14.64 -5.40
N GLU A 85 -2.69 -15.89 -5.61
CA GLU A 85 -1.79 -16.92 -6.12
C GLU A 85 -1.14 -16.47 -7.43
N TRP A 86 0.11 -16.89 -7.62
CA TRP A 86 0.85 -16.53 -8.82
C TRP A 86 0.32 -17.29 -10.02
N LEU A 87 -0.04 -16.57 -11.07
CA LEU A 87 -0.38 -17.11 -12.38
C LEU A 87 0.62 -16.60 -13.43
N PRO A 88 1.16 -17.48 -14.29
CA PRO A 88 2.10 -17.08 -15.35
C PRO A 88 1.45 -16.16 -16.38
N TYR A 89 0.16 -16.33 -16.60
CA TYR A 89 -0.61 -15.64 -17.62
C TYR A 89 -2.04 -15.41 -17.15
N ARG A 90 -2.62 -14.29 -17.56
CA ARG A 90 -4.04 -13.98 -17.51
C ARG A 90 -4.49 -13.60 -18.91
N GLU A 91 -5.77 -13.79 -19.20
CA GLU A 91 -6.33 -13.30 -20.46
C GLU A 91 -5.96 -11.83 -20.67
N PRO A 92 -5.30 -11.48 -21.79
CA PRO A 92 -4.88 -10.13 -22.06
C PRO A 92 -6.10 -9.23 -22.09
N SER A 93 -6.05 -8.13 -21.37
CA SER A 93 -7.03 -7.09 -21.60
C SER A 93 -6.78 -6.55 -23.01
N SER A 94 -7.74 -6.73 -23.92
CA SER A 94 -7.74 -6.09 -25.25
C SER A 94 -7.74 -4.56 -25.16
N TYR A 95 -7.95 -4.03 -23.95
CA TYR A 95 -8.04 -2.62 -23.66
C TYR A 95 -6.67 -2.02 -23.31
N ARG A 96 -6.26 -0.99 -24.05
CA ARG A 96 -5.21 -0.08 -23.59
C ARG A 96 -5.77 0.76 -22.44
N PRO A 97 -5.01 1.03 -21.37
CA PRO A 97 -5.49 1.93 -20.34
C PRO A 97 -5.78 3.29 -20.99
N ARG A 98 -6.95 3.85 -20.72
CA ARG A 98 -7.37 5.21 -21.11
C ARG A 98 -6.99 6.20 -20.01
N LEU A 99 -7.06 5.79 -18.75
CA LEU A 99 -6.70 6.62 -17.61
C LEU A 99 -5.20 6.92 -17.60
N ARG A 100 -4.88 8.19 -17.30
CA ARG A 100 -3.52 8.69 -17.10
C ARG A 100 -3.45 9.38 -15.73
N PRO A 101 -3.49 8.60 -14.63
CA PRO A 101 -3.51 9.18 -13.30
C PRO A 101 -2.25 10.02 -13.07
N ARG A 102 -2.41 11.20 -12.48
CA ARG A 102 -1.30 12.08 -12.11
C ARG A 102 -1.13 12.00 -10.59
N GLY A 103 -0.20 11.16 -10.13
CA GLY A 103 0.00 10.89 -8.70
C GLY A 103 0.18 12.15 -7.85
N GLY A 104 0.89 13.17 -8.35
CA GLY A 104 1.03 14.46 -7.66
C GLY A 104 -0.28 15.26 -7.57
N ARG A 105 -1.16 15.16 -8.56
CA ARG A 105 -2.50 15.78 -8.52
C ARG A 105 -3.37 15.08 -7.47
N ILE A 106 -3.44 13.75 -7.52
CA ILE A 106 -4.17 12.92 -6.54
C ILE A 106 -3.72 13.26 -5.12
N ALA A 107 -2.40 13.26 -4.85
CA ALA A 107 -1.86 13.58 -3.53
C ALA A 107 -2.24 14.99 -3.05
N ARG A 108 -2.22 16.00 -3.94
CA ARG A 108 -2.64 17.37 -3.59
C ARG A 108 -4.12 17.46 -3.28
N GLU A 109 -4.96 16.79 -4.06
CA GLU A 109 -6.41 16.78 -3.87
C GLU A 109 -6.79 16.11 -2.54
N VAL A 110 -6.22 14.95 -2.23
CA VAL A 110 -6.44 14.28 -0.93
C VAL A 110 -5.91 15.13 0.23
N ARG A 111 -4.71 15.73 0.13
CA ARG A 111 -4.18 16.63 1.17
C ARG A 111 -5.04 17.87 1.37
N ARG A 112 -5.60 18.44 0.30
CA ARG A 112 -6.53 19.57 0.39
C ARG A 112 -7.79 19.16 1.13
N ALA A 113 -8.39 18.03 0.77
CA ALA A 113 -9.58 17.53 1.42
C ALA A 113 -9.32 17.18 2.91
N PHE A 114 -8.16 16.61 3.22
CA PHE A 114 -7.72 16.37 4.61
C PHE A 114 -7.61 17.66 5.43
N ARG A 115 -7.02 18.72 4.86
CA ARG A 115 -6.93 20.02 5.56
C ARG A 115 -8.29 20.66 5.81
N GLN A 116 -9.23 20.48 4.89
CA GLN A 116 -10.55 21.11 4.98
C GLN A 116 -11.52 20.36 5.89
N ARG A 117 -11.51 19.03 5.86
CA ARG A 117 -12.52 18.18 6.52
C ARG A 117 -11.93 16.97 7.25
N GLY A 118 -10.65 17.03 7.62
CA GLY A 118 -9.97 15.96 8.35
C GLY A 118 -9.98 14.61 7.62
N PHE A 119 -9.98 13.52 8.38
CA PHE A 119 -10.02 12.15 7.84
C PHE A 119 -11.26 11.89 6.95
N PRO A 120 -12.49 12.31 7.31
CA PRO A 120 -13.64 12.15 6.41
C PRO A 120 -13.44 12.81 5.04
N GLY A 121 -12.85 14.01 5.01
CA GLY A 121 -12.51 14.69 3.77
C GLY A 121 -11.54 13.90 2.88
N ALA A 122 -10.48 13.36 3.49
CA ALA A 122 -9.51 12.53 2.80
C ALA A 122 -10.13 11.24 2.27
N ALA A 123 -10.98 10.57 3.06
CA ALA A 123 -11.62 9.30 2.68
C ALA A 123 -12.48 9.48 1.43
N ALA A 124 -13.37 10.47 1.43
CA ALA A 124 -14.20 10.77 0.27
C ALA A 124 -13.37 11.12 -0.98
N ALA A 125 -12.20 11.77 -0.82
CA ALA A 125 -11.30 12.04 -1.95
C ALA A 125 -10.63 10.78 -2.48
N LEU A 126 -10.20 9.88 -1.59
CA LEU A 126 -9.60 8.60 -1.96
C LEU A 126 -10.60 7.69 -2.66
N GLU A 127 -11.83 7.58 -2.15
CA GLU A 127 -12.91 6.79 -2.76
C GLU A 127 -13.21 7.24 -4.20
N ARG A 128 -13.28 8.54 -4.46
CA ARG A 128 -13.45 9.05 -5.84
C ARG A 128 -12.33 8.60 -6.76
N HIS A 129 -11.08 8.66 -6.31
CA HIS A 129 -9.95 8.20 -7.12
C HIS A 129 -9.94 6.69 -7.31
N LEU A 130 -10.31 5.92 -6.29
CA LEU A 130 -10.44 4.47 -6.38
C LEU A 130 -11.56 4.05 -7.35
N GLY A 131 -12.71 4.75 -7.32
CA GLY A 131 -13.79 4.53 -8.27
C GLY A 131 -13.37 4.77 -9.72
N LEU A 132 -12.51 5.77 -9.97
CA LEU A 132 -11.90 5.96 -11.30
C LEU A 132 -10.98 4.79 -11.66
N LEU A 133 -10.08 4.37 -10.76
CA LEU A 133 -9.15 3.27 -11.04
C LEU A 133 -9.83 1.91 -11.20
N ALA A 134 -11.05 1.74 -10.67
CA ALA A 134 -11.83 0.52 -10.79
C ALA A 134 -12.33 0.26 -12.21
N THR A 135 -12.38 1.27 -13.10
CA THR A 135 -12.75 1.09 -14.51
C THR A 135 -11.66 0.39 -15.32
N GLU A 136 -10.44 0.30 -14.79
CA GLU A 136 -9.27 -0.35 -15.42
C GLU A 136 -8.62 -1.35 -14.44
N PRO A 137 -9.31 -2.45 -14.07
CA PRO A 137 -8.88 -3.35 -13.00
C PRO A 137 -7.49 -3.98 -13.25
N SER A 138 -7.16 -4.25 -14.52
CA SER A 138 -5.88 -4.84 -14.93
C SER A 138 -4.72 -3.85 -14.98
N TYR A 139 -4.92 -2.58 -14.64
CA TYR A 139 -3.92 -1.52 -14.67
C TYR A 139 -3.87 -0.75 -13.34
N HIS A 140 -2.82 0.08 -13.19
CA HIS A 140 -2.64 0.97 -12.03
C HIS A 140 -2.63 0.24 -10.67
N CYS A 141 -2.15 -1.00 -10.64
CA CYS A 141 -2.25 -1.89 -9.49
C CYS A 141 -1.50 -1.34 -8.26
N MET A 142 -0.30 -0.79 -8.45
CA MET A 142 0.48 -0.21 -7.35
C MET A 142 -0.17 1.06 -6.82
N LEU A 143 -0.67 1.92 -7.70
CA LEU A 143 -1.39 3.12 -7.29
C LEU A 143 -2.67 2.76 -6.54
N ARG A 144 -3.45 1.80 -7.05
CA ARG A 144 -4.67 1.32 -6.40
C ARG A 144 -4.37 0.80 -5.00
N HIS A 145 -3.43 -0.14 -4.88
CA HIS A 145 -3.03 -0.70 -3.59
C HIS A 145 -2.58 0.38 -2.58
N LEU A 146 -1.81 1.37 -3.04
CA LEU A 146 -1.39 2.49 -2.19
C LEU A 146 -2.60 3.35 -1.75
N LEU A 147 -3.54 3.64 -2.64
CA LEU A 147 -4.73 4.44 -2.32
C LEU A 147 -5.72 3.69 -1.43
N GLU A 148 -5.90 2.38 -1.63
CA GLU A 148 -6.69 1.51 -0.75
C GLU A 148 -6.10 1.46 0.66
N SER A 149 -4.78 1.27 0.77
CA SER A 149 -4.06 1.34 2.06
C SER A 149 -4.23 2.70 2.73
N THR A 150 -4.14 3.79 1.95
CA THR A 150 -4.35 5.14 2.47
C THR A 150 -5.80 5.35 2.94
N LEU A 151 -6.78 4.83 2.20
CA LEU A 151 -8.19 4.91 2.56
C LEU A 151 -8.43 4.17 3.87
N ARG A 152 -7.91 2.95 4.00
CA ARG A 152 -8.02 2.15 5.22
C ARG A 152 -7.45 2.87 6.44
N ILE A 153 -6.24 3.42 6.33
CA ILE A 153 -5.63 4.26 7.39
C ILE A 153 -6.57 5.42 7.75
N THR A 154 -7.16 6.05 6.74
CA THR A 154 -8.02 7.22 6.91
C THR A 154 -9.32 6.87 7.65
N VAL A 155 -9.92 5.73 7.31
CA VAL A 155 -11.19 5.26 7.87
C VAL A 155 -11.02 4.75 9.30
N LEU A 156 -9.90 4.09 9.61
CA LEU A 156 -9.63 3.54 10.94
C LEU A 156 -9.18 4.60 11.97
N ALA A 157 -8.57 5.70 11.51
CA ALA A 157 -7.97 6.69 12.41
C ALA A 157 -8.92 7.27 13.48
N PRO A 158 -10.18 7.65 13.17
CA PRO A 158 -11.12 8.13 14.20
C PRO A 158 -11.48 7.08 15.24
N GLU A 159 -11.60 5.81 14.83
CA GLU A 159 -11.93 4.70 15.72
C GLU A 159 -10.77 4.39 16.67
N HIS A 160 -9.54 4.32 16.15
CA HIS A 160 -8.35 4.16 16.98
C HIS A 160 -8.17 5.34 17.94
N ASP A 161 -8.56 6.56 17.56
CA ASP A 161 -8.56 7.72 18.46
C ASP A 161 -9.57 7.59 19.59
N ARG A 162 -10.80 7.16 19.27
CA ARG A 162 -11.84 6.89 20.27
C ARG A 162 -11.37 5.85 21.28
N LEU A 163 -10.90 4.68 20.81
CA LEU A 163 -10.39 3.60 21.67
C LEU A 163 -9.22 4.06 22.56
N ALA A 164 -8.27 4.79 22.00
CA ALA A 164 -7.15 5.31 22.77
C ALA A 164 -7.60 6.27 23.89
N ARG A 165 -8.55 7.17 23.61
CA ARG A 165 -9.08 8.10 24.62
C ARG A 165 -9.88 7.41 25.71
N GLU A 166 -10.68 6.39 25.36
CA GLU A 166 -11.42 5.57 26.33
C GLU A 166 -10.48 4.86 27.32
N LEU A 167 -9.27 4.52 26.88
CA LEU A 167 -8.22 3.91 27.69
C LEU A 167 -7.28 4.94 28.36
N GLY A 168 -7.61 6.24 28.32
CA GLY A 168 -6.80 7.30 28.93
C GLY A 168 -5.46 7.57 28.22
N LEU A 169 -5.28 7.08 26.99
CA LEU A 169 -4.08 7.31 26.19
C LEU A 169 -4.15 8.63 25.42
N ARG A 170 -2.99 9.14 25.00
CA ARG A 170 -2.90 10.29 24.10
C ARG A 170 -3.45 9.94 22.72
N SER A 171 -4.12 10.89 22.06
CA SER A 171 -4.61 10.74 20.69
C SER A 171 -3.54 10.21 19.70
N PRO A 172 -3.80 9.08 18.98
CA PRO A 172 -2.93 8.56 17.93
C PRO A 172 -3.08 9.29 16.59
N LEU A 173 -4.00 10.25 16.44
CA LEU A 173 -4.29 10.91 15.16
C LEU A 173 -3.05 11.53 14.50
N GLY A 174 -2.08 11.98 15.30
CA GLY A 174 -0.81 12.49 14.79
C GLY A 174 0.07 11.41 14.12
N ILE A 175 -0.04 10.15 14.55
CA ILE A 175 0.63 9.00 13.90
C ILE A 175 -0.08 8.72 12.57
N SER A 176 -1.41 8.54 12.59
CA SER A 176 -2.20 8.27 11.39
C SER A 176 -2.09 9.37 10.34
N SER A 177 -2.06 10.64 10.75
CA SER A 177 -1.86 11.79 9.85
C SER A 177 -0.49 11.77 9.16
N ARG A 178 0.58 11.37 9.88
CA ARG A 178 1.91 11.23 9.28
C ARG A 178 1.95 10.04 8.32
N LEU A 179 1.30 8.94 8.67
CA LEU A 179 1.25 7.74 7.83
C LEU A 179 0.48 7.99 6.53
N LEU A 180 -0.65 8.69 6.61
CA LEU A 180 -1.40 9.18 5.44
C LEU A 180 -0.49 10.02 4.53
N ARG A 181 0.27 10.98 5.09
CA ARG A 181 1.16 11.82 4.29
C ARG A 181 2.28 11.02 3.62
N LEU A 182 2.86 10.04 4.33
CA LEU A 182 3.86 9.13 3.80
C LEU A 182 3.32 8.38 2.57
N HIS A 183 2.12 7.79 2.68
CA HIS A 183 1.51 7.08 1.56
C HIS A 183 1.26 8.02 0.38
N LEU A 184 0.73 9.22 0.62
CA LEU A 184 0.51 10.20 -0.46
C LEU A 184 1.79 10.68 -1.15
N CYS A 185 2.96 10.61 -0.50
CA CYS A 185 4.24 10.86 -1.17
C CYS A 185 4.60 9.77 -2.19
N GLY A 186 4.11 8.54 -1.99
CA GLY A 186 4.31 7.39 -2.88
C GLY A 186 3.50 7.44 -4.19
N CYS A 187 2.45 8.26 -4.29
CA CYS A 187 1.56 8.26 -5.45
C CYS A 187 2.29 8.50 -6.78
N GLY A 188 3.30 9.38 -6.79
CA GLY A 188 4.07 9.66 -7.99
C GLY A 188 4.94 8.48 -8.44
N SER A 189 5.57 7.77 -7.50
CA SER A 189 6.35 6.56 -7.81
C SER A 189 5.46 5.40 -8.24
N SER A 190 4.29 5.22 -7.62
CA SER A 190 3.35 4.16 -7.99
C SER A 190 2.87 4.32 -9.43
N VAL A 191 2.47 5.53 -9.84
CA VAL A 191 2.10 5.82 -11.23
C VAL A 191 3.23 5.47 -12.22
N ARG A 192 4.48 5.83 -11.90
CA ARG A 192 5.63 5.51 -12.76
C ARG A 192 5.89 4.02 -12.84
N LEU A 193 5.71 3.29 -11.74
CA LEU A 193 5.89 1.85 -11.70
C LEU A 193 4.81 1.14 -12.53
N ASP A 194 3.54 1.53 -12.33
CA ASP A 194 2.40 1.02 -13.10
C ASP A 194 2.55 1.30 -14.59
N ALA A 195 2.99 2.50 -14.98
CA ALA A 195 3.23 2.83 -16.38
C ALA A 195 4.30 1.94 -17.04
N ARG A 196 5.33 1.53 -16.28
CA ARG A 196 6.36 0.59 -16.75
C ARG A 196 5.85 -0.84 -16.84
N ALA A 197 4.92 -1.24 -15.96
CA ALA A 197 4.33 -2.57 -15.96
C ALA A 197 3.21 -2.73 -17.00
N ALA A 198 2.55 -1.63 -17.40
CA ALA A 198 1.41 -1.66 -18.32
C ALA A 198 1.65 -2.42 -19.65
N PRO A 199 2.81 -2.30 -20.34
CA PRO A 199 3.06 -3.09 -21.55
C PRO A 199 3.17 -4.61 -21.31
N LEU A 200 3.59 -5.03 -20.11
CA LEU A 200 3.64 -6.44 -19.74
C LEU A 200 2.23 -6.94 -19.39
N GLN A 201 1.49 -6.14 -18.62
CA GLN A 201 0.10 -6.42 -18.25
C GLN A 201 -0.83 -6.52 -19.46
N ALA A 202 -0.62 -5.67 -20.47
CA ALA A 202 -1.37 -5.73 -21.74
C ALA A 202 -1.13 -7.04 -22.52
N ARG A 203 -0.07 -7.79 -22.21
CA ARG A 203 0.23 -9.11 -22.79
C ARG A 203 -0.18 -10.27 -21.88
N GLY A 204 -1.00 -10.00 -20.85
CA GLY A 204 -1.44 -11.02 -19.89
C GLY A 204 -0.48 -11.29 -18.74
N ILE A 205 0.65 -10.56 -18.65
CA ILE A 205 1.63 -10.74 -17.57
C ILE A 205 1.30 -9.76 -16.44
N ALA A 206 0.47 -10.21 -15.50
CA ALA A 206 -0.03 -9.40 -14.40
C ALA A 206 1.00 -9.16 -13.28
N LEU A 207 2.12 -8.50 -13.64
CA LEU A 207 3.13 -8.00 -12.72
C LEU A 207 2.50 -6.95 -11.78
N ILE A 208 2.94 -6.88 -10.50
CA ILE A 208 2.40 -5.99 -9.46
C ILE A 208 0.98 -6.36 -9.02
N GLY A 209 0.02 -6.49 -9.95
CA GLY A 209 -1.38 -6.81 -9.63
C GLY A 209 -1.58 -8.18 -8.98
N GLN A 210 -0.59 -9.05 -9.09
CA GLN A 210 -0.54 -10.32 -8.37
C GLN A 210 0.30 -10.24 -7.10
N ASP A 211 1.13 -9.21 -6.93
CA ASP A 211 2.16 -9.13 -5.88
C ASP A 211 1.76 -8.22 -4.72
N VAL A 212 0.52 -7.73 -4.74
CA VAL A 212 -0.04 -6.90 -3.68
C VAL A 212 -1.38 -7.49 -3.23
N PRO A 213 -1.67 -7.50 -1.92
CA PRO A 213 -2.96 -7.95 -1.42
C PRO A 213 -4.05 -6.91 -1.71
N PRO A 214 -5.30 -7.33 -1.90
CA PRO A 214 -6.44 -6.42 -1.89
C PRO A 214 -6.57 -5.81 -0.49
N VAL A 215 -6.84 -4.50 -0.41
CA VAL A 215 -6.95 -3.80 0.88
C VAL A 215 -8.37 -3.24 1.05
N PRO A 216 -9.23 -3.89 1.86
CA PRO A 216 -10.57 -3.38 2.09
C PRO A 216 -10.55 -2.12 2.97
N ALA A 217 -11.47 -1.18 2.72
CA ALA A 217 -11.55 0.06 3.49
C ALA A 217 -11.88 -0.17 4.98
N ARG A 218 -12.65 -1.22 5.30
CA ARG A 218 -13.03 -1.67 6.65
C ARG A 218 -12.96 -3.20 6.74
N GLY A 219 -12.97 -3.74 7.96
CA GLY A 219 -12.98 -5.19 8.21
C GLY A 219 -11.59 -5.83 8.19
N ARG A 220 -11.47 -7.06 8.69
CA ARG A 220 -10.26 -7.88 8.56
C ARG A 220 -10.25 -8.59 7.21
#